data_AF-A0A3A0EVD8-F1
#
_entry.id   AF-A0A3A0EVD8-F1
#
_cell.length_a   1.000
_cell.length_b   1.000
_cell.length_c   1.000
_cell.angle_alpha   90.00
_cell.angle_beta   90.00
_cell.angle_gamma   90.00
#
_symmetry.space_group_name_H-M   'P 1'
#
loop_
_entity.id
_entity.type
_entity.pdbx_description
1 polymer ?
#
loop_
_entity_poly.entity_id
_entity_poly.type
_entity_poly.pdbx_seq_one_letter_code
_entity_poly.pdbx_strand_id
1 'polypeptide(L)'
;MTRAAALALAAALAFAPAARAADAREQELESLRQAIEQRKQRIEAFEREHEGLLAALEAIDQAVAAHEEVAASRAREAAEAEAALRRLEAQLPDLESRLARTRAAMAARVVALYKTGELGPAQLVFASQSVRELLERVDVLGKLLAHDRLLVARFRAEQRALGAARGDATAAG
;
A
#
# COMPACT_ATOMS: atom_id res chain seq x y z
N MET A 1 54.73 -10.59 96.49
CA MET A 1 54.07 -10.97 95.22
C MET A 1 53.03 -9.95 94.72
N THR A 2 52.85 -8.81 95.38
CA THR A 2 51.76 -7.85 95.07
C THR A 2 52.08 -6.82 93.99
N ARG A 3 53.37 -6.51 93.73
CA ARG A 3 53.77 -5.54 92.68
C ARG A 3 53.65 -6.09 91.25
N ALA A 4 53.81 -7.40 91.06
CA ALA A 4 53.68 -8.05 89.75
C ALA A 4 52.22 -8.12 89.26
N ALA A 5 51.27 -8.30 90.18
CA ALA A 5 49.85 -8.34 89.85
C ALA A 5 49.28 -6.96 89.45
N ALA A 6 49.79 -5.88 90.05
CA ALA A 6 49.37 -4.52 89.71
C ALA A 6 49.86 -4.07 88.32
N LEU A 7 51.05 -4.52 87.90
CA LEU A 7 51.60 -4.26 86.56
C LEU A 7 50.89 -5.06 85.46
N ALA A 8 50.44 -6.28 85.75
CA ALA A 8 49.65 -7.08 84.80
C ALA A 8 48.23 -6.51 84.59
N LEU A 9 47.62 -5.95 85.63
CA LEU A 9 46.28 -5.35 85.54
C LEU A 9 46.27 -3.99 84.82
N ALA A 10 47.34 -3.19 84.96
CA ALA A 10 47.50 -1.92 84.24
C ALA A 10 47.76 -2.13 82.73
N ALA A 11 48.47 -3.21 82.35
CA ALA A 11 48.68 -3.57 80.95
C ALA A 11 47.38 -4.07 80.27
N ALA A 12 46.51 -4.78 81.00
CA ALA A 12 45.22 -5.25 80.49
C ALA A 12 44.21 -4.11 80.23
N LEU A 13 44.26 -3.03 81.02
CA LEU A 13 43.40 -1.85 80.86
C LEU A 13 43.84 -0.92 79.73
N ALA A 14 45.14 -0.87 79.40
CA ALA A 14 45.64 -0.11 78.25
C ALA A 14 45.43 -0.83 76.90
N PHE A 15 45.29 -2.16 76.89
CA PHE A 15 45.14 -2.97 75.67
C PHE A 15 43.67 -3.12 75.21
N ALA A 16 42.70 -3.01 76.13
CA ALA A 16 41.27 -3.08 75.82
C ALA A 16 40.74 -2.00 74.83
N PRO A 17 41.14 -0.71 74.90
CA PRO A 17 40.71 0.29 73.93
C PRO A 17 41.35 0.09 72.55
N ALA A 18 42.55 -0.49 72.47
CA ALA A 18 43.22 -0.80 71.20
C ALA A 18 42.54 -1.97 70.47
N ALA A 19 42.11 -3.00 71.20
CA ALA A 19 41.34 -4.12 70.63
C ALA A 19 39.97 -3.67 70.10
N ARG A 20 39.23 -2.83 70.87
CA ARG A 20 37.96 -2.24 70.40
C ARG A 20 38.11 -1.34 69.18
N ALA A 21 39.20 -0.59 69.09
CA ALA A 21 39.49 0.25 67.92
C ALA A 21 39.88 -0.58 66.69
N ALA A 22 40.50 -1.75 66.88
CA ALA A 22 40.76 -2.71 65.81
C ALA A 22 39.45 -3.35 65.31
N ASP A 23 38.57 -3.81 66.20
CA ASP A 23 37.25 -4.36 65.85
C ASP A 23 36.38 -3.35 65.08
N ALA A 24 36.37 -2.08 65.51
CA ALA A 24 35.61 -1.02 64.83
C ALA A 24 36.12 -0.75 63.41
N ARG A 25 37.45 -0.76 63.20
CA ARG A 25 38.04 -0.62 61.86
C ARG A 25 37.75 -1.84 60.98
N GLU A 26 37.71 -3.02 61.56
CA GLU A 26 37.41 -4.26 60.84
C GLU A 26 35.95 -4.30 60.39
N GLN A 27 35.01 -3.83 61.23
CA GLN A 27 33.61 -3.62 60.84
C GLN A 27 33.45 -2.54 59.77
N GLU A 28 34.19 -1.44 59.86
CA GLU A 28 34.16 -0.37 58.86
C GLU A 28 34.66 -0.89 57.49
N LEU A 29 35.75 -1.66 57.47
CA LEU A 29 36.26 -2.31 56.25
C LEU A 29 35.26 -3.29 55.65
N GLU A 30 34.59 -4.09 56.48
CA GLU A 30 33.57 -5.04 56.01
C GLU A 30 32.36 -4.31 55.40
N SER A 31 31.87 -3.25 56.06
CA SER A 31 30.79 -2.42 55.50
C SER A 31 31.18 -1.75 54.18
N LEU A 32 32.44 -1.30 54.05
CA LEU A 32 32.95 -0.71 52.82
C LEU A 32 33.04 -1.75 51.70
N ARG A 33 33.49 -2.98 52.01
CA ARG A 33 33.49 -4.10 51.06
C ARG A 33 32.09 -4.42 50.56
N GLN A 34 31.11 -4.52 51.46
CA GLN A 34 29.71 -4.75 51.08
C GLN A 34 29.16 -3.61 50.21
N ALA A 35 29.46 -2.36 50.55
CA ALA A 35 29.05 -1.20 49.75
C ALA A 35 29.71 -1.21 48.35
N ILE A 36 30.97 -1.64 48.23
CA ILE A 36 31.65 -1.81 46.95
C ILE A 36 30.96 -2.89 46.11
N GLU A 37 30.66 -4.05 46.69
CA GLU A 37 29.99 -5.14 45.95
C GLU A 37 28.58 -4.77 45.51
N GLN A 38 27.79 -4.09 46.36
CA GLN A 38 26.47 -3.59 45.95
C GLN A 38 26.56 -2.57 44.82
N ARG A 39 27.58 -1.70 44.82
CA ARG A 39 27.81 -0.74 43.73
C ARG A 39 28.22 -1.45 42.44
N LYS A 40 29.07 -2.47 42.50
CA LYS A 40 29.44 -3.28 41.32
C LYS A 40 28.21 -3.96 40.71
N GLN A 41 27.38 -4.61 41.53
CA GLN A 41 26.13 -5.24 41.06
C GLN A 41 25.18 -4.24 40.41
N ARG A 42 25.08 -3.01 40.95
CA ARG A 42 24.30 -1.93 40.33
C ARG A 42 24.87 -1.50 38.99
N ILE A 43 26.20 -1.37 38.87
CA ILE A 43 26.86 -1.04 37.60
C ILE A 43 26.57 -2.12 36.56
N GLU A 44 26.74 -3.40 36.90
CA GLU A 44 26.42 -4.51 36.00
C GLU A 44 24.93 -4.58 35.60
N ALA A 45 24.03 -4.16 36.50
CA ALA A 45 22.61 -4.05 36.17
C ALA A 45 22.35 -2.90 35.18
N PHE A 46 22.97 -1.73 35.40
CA PHE A 46 22.88 -0.60 34.50
C PHE A 46 23.51 -0.87 33.14
N GLU A 47 24.64 -1.58 33.08
CA GLU A 47 25.28 -1.98 31.82
C GLU A 47 24.35 -2.88 31.00
N ARG A 48 23.73 -3.88 31.64
CA ARG A 48 22.73 -4.75 30.98
C ARG A 48 21.50 -3.98 30.51
N GLU A 49 21.01 -3.04 31.31
CA GLU A 49 19.89 -2.17 30.90
C GLU A 49 20.28 -1.30 29.71
N HIS A 50 21.50 -0.73 29.71
CA HIS A 50 22.04 0.07 28.62
C HIS A 50 22.16 -0.73 27.32
N GLU A 51 22.72 -1.94 27.37
CA GLU A 51 22.79 -2.85 26.22
C GLU A 51 21.39 -3.21 25.69
N GLY A 52 20.44 -3.49 26.59
CA GLY A 52 19.05 -3.74 26.20
C GLY A 52 18.39 -2.54 25.53
N LEU A 53 18.68 -1.33 26.00
CA LEU A 53 18.16 -0.09 25.40
C LEU A 53 18.77 0.17 24.01
N LEU A 54 20.07 -0.09 23.83
CA LEU A 54 20.73 0.00 22.53
C LEU A 54 20.14 -1.00 21.52
N ALA A 55 19.92 -2.25 21.94
CA ALA A 55 19.29 -3.26 21.09
C ALA A 55 17.86 -2.86 20.70
N ALA A 56 17.10 -2.27 21.63
CA ALA A 56 15.77 -1.75 21.34
C ALA A 56 15.81 -0.57 20.36
N LEU A 57 16.80 0.33 20.49
CA LEU A 57 17.00 1.44 19.57
C LEU A 57 17.30 0.94 18.15
N GLU A 58 18.21 -0.04 18.02
CA GLU A 58 18.54 -0.63 16.73
C GLU A 58 17.34 -1.34 16.08
N ALA A 59 16.53 -2.03 16.87
CA ALA A 59 15.28 -2.63 16.39
C ALA A 59 14.27 -1.59 15.91
N ILE A 60 14.17 -0.44 16.60
CA ILE A 60 13.34 0.69 16.17
C ILE A 60 13.85 1.28 14.87
N ASP A 61 15.15 1.52 14.74
CA ASP A 61 15.76 2.08 13.53
C ASP A 61 15.51 1.17 12.31
N GLN A 62 15.64 -0.15 12.48
CA GLN A 62 15.31 -1.12 11.43
C GLN A 62 13.82 -1.09 11.06
N ALA A 63 12.93 -0.99 12.05
CA ALA A 63 11.50 -0.88 11.80
C ALA A 63 11.14 0.41 11.07
N VAL A 64 11.75 1.54 11.44
CA VAL A 64 11.56 2.83 10.76
C VAL A 64 12.00 2.73 9.29
N ALA A 65 13.20 2.20 9.03
CA ALA A 65 13.69 2.02 7.66
C ALA A 65 12.74 1.15 6.82
N ALA A 66 12.26 0.03 7.37
CA ALA A 66 11.30 -0.83 6.68
C ALA A 66 9.97 -0.11 6.41
N HIS A 67 9.48 0.69 7.36
CA HIS A 67 8.26 1.48 7.19
C HIS A 67 8.43 2.59 6.14
N GLU A 68 9.59 3.23 6.07
CA GLU A 68 9.90 4.23 5.04
C GLU A 68 9.94 3.60 3.63
N GLU A 69 10.52 2.41 3.49
CA GLU A 69 10.51 1.67 2.21
C GLU A 69 9.08 1.31 1.78
N VAL A 70 8.26 0.81 2.70
CA VAL A 70 6.85 0.50 2.43
C VAL A 70 6.10 1.78 2.05
N ALA A 71 6.28 2.88 2.79
CA ALA A 71 5.64 4.16 2.49
C ALA A 71 6.02 4.68 1.10
N ALA A 72 7.31 4.58 0.72
CA ALA A 72 7.78 4.96 -0.60
C ALA A 72 7.17 4.08 -1.71
N SER A 73 7.04 2.77 -1.49
CA SER A 73 6.36 1.87 -2.43
C SER A 73 4.89 2.25 -2.62
N ARG A 74 4.17 2.45 -1.50
CA ARG A 74 2.76 2.85 -1.52
C ARG A 74 2.54 4.19 -2.20
N ALA A 75 3.42 5.16 -1.99
CA ALA A 75 3.36 6.46 -2.67
C ALA A 75 3.51 6.32 -4.18
N ARG A 76 4.37 5.43 -4.66
CA ARG A 76 4.52 5.14 -6.10
C ARG A 76 3.27 4.45 -6.66
N GLU A 77 2.76 3.42 -5.98
CA GLU A 77 1.52 2.74 -6.36
C GLU A 77 0.34 3.72 -6.46
N ALA A 78 0.21 4.62 -5.48
CA ALA A 78 -0.83 5.66 -5.50
C ALA A 78 -0.67 6.62 -6.68
N ALA A 79 0.56 7.09 -6.96
CA ALA A 79 0.81 7.99 -8.08
C ALA A 79 0.50 7.33 -9.44
N GLU A 80 0.81 6.04 -9.61
CA GLU A 80 0.48 5.27 -10.80
C GLU A 80 -1.03 5.07 -10.95
N ALA A 81 -1.74 4.72 -9.86
CA ALA A 81 -3.18 4.57 -9.85
C ALA A 81 -3.90 5.89 -10.20
N GLU A 82 -3.48 7.01 -9.60
CA GLU A 82 -4.01 8.33 -9.94
C GLU A 82 -3.77 8.71 -11.40
N ALA A 83 -2.58 8.40 -11.94
CA ALA A 83 -2.28 8.67 -13.35
C ALA A 83 -3.17 7.82 -14.28
N ALA A 84 -3.44 6.57 -13.92
CA ALA A 84 -4.37 5.71 -14.65
C ALA A 84 -5.81 6.25 -14.59
N LEU A 85 -6.27 6.66 -13.40
CA LEU A 85 -7.60 7.27 -13.21
C LEU A 85 -7.77 8.51 -14.09
N ARG A 86 -6.80 9.45 -14.06
CA ARG A 86 -6.83 10.67 -14.89
C ARG A 86 -6.92 10.36 -16.38
N ARG A 87 -6.22 9.31 -16.86
CA ARG A 87 -6.31 8.88 -18.26
C ARG A 87 -7.68 8.32 -18.60
N LEU A 88 -8.26 7.50 -17.73
CA LEU A 88 -9.60 6.95 -17.91
C LEU A 88 -10.66 8.06 -17.93
N GLU A 89 -10.59 9.01 -17.00
CA GLU A 89 -11.49 10.17 -16.93
C GLU A 89 -11.41 11.03 -18.19
N ALA A 90 -10.23 11.19 -18.78
CA ALA A 90 -10.06 11.93 -20.03
C ALA A 90 -10.61 11.17 -21.27
N GLN A 91 -10.58 9.84 -21.25
CA GLN A 91 -11.03 9.00 -22.38
C GLN A 91 -12.55 8.72 -22.36
N LEU A 92 -13.15 8.69 -21.17
CA LEU A 92 -14.56 8.32 -20.99
C LEU A 92 -15.52 9.20 -21.81
N PRO A 93 -15.39 10.54 -21.84
CA PRO A 93 -16.28 11.40 -22.64
C PRO A 93 -16.21 11.11 -24.14
N ASP A 94 -15.03 10.79 -24.69
CA ASP A 94 -14.91 10.43 -26.10
C ASP A 94 -15.61 9.10 -26.39
N LEU A 95 -15.43 8.09 -25.54
CA LEU A 95 -16.10 6.80 -25.68
C LEU A 95 -17.63 6.94 -25.61
N GLU A 96 -18.13 7.72 -24.67
CA GLU A 96 -19.56 8.01 -24.54
C GLU A 96 -20.11 8.76 -25.76
N SER A 97 -19.39 9.78 -26.21
CA SER A 97 -19.76 10.58 -27.38
C SER A 97 -19.77 9.74 -28.66
N ARG A 98 -18.78 8.86 -28.84
CA ARG A 98 -18.72 7.91 -29.96
C ARG A 98 -19.89 6.95 -29.93
N LEU A 99 -20.16 6.33 -28.78
CA LEU A 99 -21.28 5.41 -28.62
C LEU A 99 -22.63 6.11 -28.89
N ALA A 100 -22.79 7.36 -28.43
CA ALA A 100 -23.99 8.15 -28.68
C ALA A 100 -24.19 8.42 -30.18
N ARG A 101 -23.12 8.80 -30.91
CA ARG A 101 -23.17 8.98 -32.37
C ARG A 101 -23.54 7.67 -33.09
N THR A 102 -22.91 6.56 -32.71
CA THR A 102 -23.21 5.24 -33.29
C THR A 102 -24.65 4.82 -33.00
N ARG A 103 -25.15 5.06 -31.79
CA ARG A 103 -26.54 4.78 -31.40
C ARG A 103 -27.53 5.62 -32.23
N ALA A 104 -27.24 6.90 -32.43
CA ALA A 104 -28.08 7.78 -33.26
C ALA A 104 -28.13 7.30 -34.72
N ALA A 105 -27.00 6.92 -35.29
CA ALA A 105 -26.93 6.34 -36.64
C ALA A 105 -27.72 5.02 -36.74
N MET A 106 -27.60 4.14 -35.74
CA MET A 106 -28.38 2.90 -35.69
C MET A 106 -29.89 3.17 -35.60
N ALA A 107 -30.31 4.12 -34.76
CA ALA A 107 -31.71 4.49 -34.62
C ALA A 107 -32.28 5.04 -35.94
N ALA A 108 -31.55 5.91 -36.63
CA ALA A 108 -31.92 6.40 -37.96
C ALA A 108 -32.07 5.24 -38.95
N ARG A 109 -31.18 4.24 -38.88
CA ARG A 109 -31.24 3.06 -39.76
C ARG A 109 -32.45 2.18 -39.49
N VAL A 110 -32.78 1.93 -38.22
CA VAL A 110 -33.99 1.18 -37.83
C VAL A 110 -35.26 1.89 -38.32
N VAL A 111 -35.33 3.22 -38.18
CA VAL A 111 -36.46 4.00 -38.70
C VAL A 111 -36.54 3.91 -40.22
N ALA A 112 -35.42 3.98 -40.94
CA ALA A 112 -35.40 3.83 -42.39
C ALA A 112 -35.90 2.47 -42.84
N LEU A 113 -35.47 1.38 -42.17
CA LEU A 113 -35.93 0.01 -42.42
C LEU A 113 -37.44 -0.13 -42.15
N TYR A 114 -37.94 0.43 -41.05
CA TYR A 114 -39.37 0.44 -40.74
C TYR A 114 -40.19 1.15 -41.82
N LYS A 115 -39.74 2.34 -42.27
CA LYS A 115 -40.42 3.11 -43.31
C LYS A 115 -40.39 2.45 -44.69
N THR A 116 -39.38 1.63 -44.98
CA THR A 116 -39.28 0.90 -46.25
C THR A 116 -40.06 -0.42 -46.25
N GLY A 117 -40.34 -0.99 -45.07
CA GLY A 117 -41.09 -2.25 -44.93
C GLY A 117 -40.30 -3.48 -45.40
N GLU A 118 -40.82 -4.68 -45.08
CA GLU A 118 -40.10 -5.96 -45.31
C GLU A 118 -39.73 -6.21 -46.77
N LEU A 119 -40.59 -5.78 -47.71
CA LEU A 119 -40.37 -5.99 -49.14
C LEU A 119 -39.67 -4.80 -49.83
N GLY A 120 -39.50 -3.66 -49.16
CA GLY A 120 -39.05 -2.40 -49.79
C GLY A 120 -37.74 -2.51 -50.56
N PRO A 121 -36.66 -3.09 -49.99
CA PRO A 121 -35.39 -3.25 -50.70
C PRO A 121 -35.48 -4.21 -51.89
N ALA A 122 -36.24 -5.29 -51.77
CA ALA A 122 -36.44 -6.24 -52.87
C ALA A 122 -37.27 -5.60 -53.99
N GLN A 123 -38.35 -4.90 -53.65
CA GLN A 123 -39.17 -4.15 -54.61
C GLN A 123 -38.34 -3.09 -55.35
N LEU A 124 -37.45 -2.38 -54.64
CA LEU A 124 -36.56 -1.41 -55.27
C LEU A 124 -35.62 -2.09 -56.28
N VAL A 125 -35.07 -3.27 -55.97
CA VAL A 125 -34.21 -4.00 -56.92
C VAL A 125 -35.03 -4.50 -58.13
N PHE A 126 -36.19 -5.11 -57.91
CA PHE A 126 -37.03 -5.68 -58.98
C PHE A 126 -37.77 -4.63 -59.84
N ALA A 127 -37.88 -3.38 -59.38
CA ALA A 127 -38.43 -2.27 -60.16
C ALA A 127 -37.43 -1.65 -61.17
N SER A 128 -36.28 -2.29 -61.44
CA SER A 128 -35.31 -1.83 -62.43
C SER A 128 -35.83 -1.98 -63.86
N GLN A 129 -35.55 -1.02 -64.75
CA GLN A 129 -35.96 -1.03 -66.16
C GLN A 129 -34.93 -1.69 -67.08
N SER A 130 -33.72 -1.99 -66.59
CA SER A 130 -32.66 -2.65 -67.36
C SER A 130 -31.76 -3.54 -66.48
N VAL A 131 -31.06 -4.49 -67.12
CA VAL A 131 -30.08 -5.37 -66.44
C VAL A 131 -28.94 -4.57 -65.81
N ARG A 132 -28.51 -3.48 -66.46
CA ARG A 132 -27.49 -2.58 -65.91
C ARG A 132 -27.94 -1.95 -64.60
N GLU A 133 -29.14 -1.36 -64.61
CA GLU A 133 -29.73 -0.73 -63.44
C GLU A 133 -29.99 -1.73 -62.30
N LEU A 134 -30.39 -2.96 -62.63
CA LEU A 134 -30.53 -4.05 -61.66
C LEU A 134 -29.20 -4.31 -60.92
N LEU A 135 -28.10 -4.46 -61.67
CA LEU A 135 -26.77 -4.72 -61.11
C LEU A 135 -26.27 -3.57 -60.23
N GLU A 136 -26.51 -2.32 -60.64
CA GLU A 136 -26.17 -1.13 -59.85
C GLU A 136 -26.95 -1.09 -58.53
N ARG A 137 -28.26 -1.37 -58.55
CA ARG A 137 -29.09 -1.42 -57.33
C ARG A 137 -28.66 -2.54 -56.38
N VAL A 138 -28.29 -3.70 -56.91
CA VAL A 138 -27.76 -4.84 -56.11
C VAL A 138 -26.43 -4.49 -55.46
N ASP A 139 -25.50 -3.86 -56.18
CA ASP A 139 -24.21 -3.42 -55.63
C ASP A 139 -24.40 -2.38 -54.51
N VAL A 140 -25.25 -1.38 -54.72
CA VAL A 140 -25.59 -0.38 -53.68
C VAL A 140 -26.20 -1.03 -52.45
N LEU A 141 -27.13 -1.98 -52.63
CA LEU A 141 -27.72 -2.73 -51.52
C LEU A 141 -26.67 -3.53 -50.75
N GLY A 142 -25.74 -4.18 -51.46
CA GLY A 142 -24.61 -4.90 -50.86
C GLY A 142 -23.73 -3.99 -49.99
N LYS A 143 -23.37 -2.81 -50.51
CA LYS A 143 -22.61 -1.79 -49.77
C LYS A 143 -23.35 -1.30 -48.53
N LEU A 144 -24.67 -1.08 -48.64
CA LEU A 144 -25.50 -0.65 -47.52
C LEU A 144 -25.57 -1.72 -46.41
N LEU A 145 -25.75 -2.99 -46.78
CA LEU A 145 -25.75 -4.09 -45.82
C LEU A 145 -24.38 -4.27 -45.13
N ALA A 146 -23.28 -4.08 -45.87
CA ALA A 146 -21.94 -4.09 -45.29
C ALA A 146 -21.75 -2.96 -44.28
N HIS A 147 -22.23 -1.75 -44.61
CA HIS A 147 -22.22 -0.61 -43.69
C HIS A 147 -23.04 -0.88 -42.42
N ASP A 148 -24.26 -1.44 -42.55
CA ASP A 148 -25.13 -1.77 -41.42
C ASP A 148 -24.47 -2.80 -40.48
N ARG A 149 -23.81 -3.82 -41.04
CA ARG A 149 -23.02 -4.81 -40.26
C ARG A 149 -21.89 -4.14 -39.49
N LEU A 150 -21.16 -3.23 -40.13
CA LEU A 150 -20.07 -2.49 -39.49
C LEU A 150 -20.61 -1.60 -38.35
N LEU A 151 -21.77 -0.98 -38.53
CA LEU A 151 -22.40 -0.14 -37.53
C LEU A 151 -22.79 -0.95 -36.27
N VAL A 152 -23.37 -2.14 -36.45
CA VAL A 152 -23.68 -3.06 -35.33
C VAL A 152 -22.41 -3.53 -34.63
N ALA A 153 -21.37 -3.91 -35.39
CA ALA A 153 -20.10 -4.35 -34.83
C ALA A 153 -19.44 -3.24 -34.01
N ARG A 154 -19.43 -2.01 -34.56
CA ARG A 154 -18.91 -0.82 -33.88
C ARG A 154 -19.66 -0.52 -32.59
N PHE A 155 -21.00 -0.56 -32.62
CA PHE A 155 -21.83 -0.35 -31.44
C PHE A 155 -21.49 -1.33 -30.32
N ARG A 156 -21.37 -2.63 -30.64
CA ARG A 156 -21.00 -3.67 -29.66
C ARG A 156 -19.58 -3.48 -29.13
N ALA A 157 -18.64 -3.06 -29.97
CA ALA A 157 -17.27 -2.77 -29.55
C ALA A 157 -17.22 -1.56 -28.61
N GLU A 158 -17.90 -0.47 -28.96
CA GLU A 158 -17.96 0.75 -28.15
C GLU A 158 -18.67 0.52 -26.81
N GLN A 159 -19.74 -0.28 -26.77
CA GLN A 159 -20.37 -0.68 -25.50
C GLN A 159 -19.44 -1.48 -24.60
N ARG A 160 -18.72 -2.47 -25.15
CA ARG A 160 -17.77 -3.28 -24.37
C ARG A 160 -16.62 -2.43 -23.83
N ALA A 161 -16.07 -1.55 -24.67
CA ALA A 161 -15.01 -0.63 -24.27
C ALA A 161 -15.46 0.32 -23.15
N LEU A 162 -16.65 0.90 -23.27
CA LEU A 162 -17.21 1.76 -22.23
C LEU A 162 -17.49 1.01 -20.92
N GLY A 163 -18.00 -0.23 -21.01
CA GLY A 163 -18.22 -1.09 -19.85
C GLY A 163 -16.92 -1.45 -19.12
N ALA A 164 -15.88 -1.82 -19.88
CA ALA A 164 -14.55 -2.09 -19.32
C ALA A 164 -13.95 -0.85 -18.66
N ALA A 165 -13.95 0.30 -19.34
CA ALA A 165 -13.42 1.55 -18.80
C ALA A 165 -14.11 1.99 -17.50
N ARG A 166 -15.44 1.79 -17.39
CA ARG A 166 -16.18 2.04 -16.15
C ARG A 166 -15.83 1.05 -15.04
N GLY A 167 -15.65 -0.23 -15.38
CA GLY A 167 -15.21 -1.26 -14.43
C GLY A 167 -13.82 -0.94 -13.86
N ASP A 168 -12.89 -0.57 -14.73
CA ASP A 168 -11.53 -0.19 -14.34
C ASP A 168 -11.52 1.05 -13.45
N ALA A 169 -12.35 2.06 -13.77
CA ALA A 169 -12.50 3.26 -12.94
C ALA A 169 -13.09 2.95 -11.54
N THR A 170 -14.05 2.02 -11.43
CA THR A 170 -14.60 1.61 -10.13
C THR A 170 -13.67 0.74 -9.30
N ALA A 171 -12.71 0.05 -9.93
CA ALA A 171 -11.71 -0.74 -9.22
C ALA A 171 -10.52 0.11 -8.75
N ALA A 172 -10.34 1.29 -9.34
CA ALA A 172 -9.25 2.22 -9.03
C ALA A 172 -9.61 3.27 -7.96
N GLY A 173 -10.90 3.44 -7.62
CA GLY A 173 -11.40 4.36 -6.59
C GLY A 173 -11.93 3.63 -5.38
#